data_AF-A0A0G1CNV6-F1
#
_entry.id   AF-A0A0G1CNV6-F1
#
_cell.length_a   1.000
_cell.length_b   1.000
_cell.length_c   1.000
_cell.angle_alpha   90.00
_cell.angle_beta   90.00
_cell.angle_gamma   90.00
#
_symmetry.space_group_name_H-M   'P 1'
#
loop_
_entity.id
_entity.type
_entity.pdbx_description
1 polymer ?
#
loop_
_entity_poly.entity_id
_entity_poly.type
_entity_poly.pdbx_seq_one_letter_code
_entity_poly.pdbx_strand_id
1 'polypeptide(L)'
;MNLDRRVAQGQGLTGLNLAMHTLEYPLQLILPLVILALSIFSVWPYLGDVWQVGSFSTRFWPILSGWVGQIFQIPQDTILNWFVILGYILGPVVFYEMVYAFSGRHLPAFLTGLLTILPNTPFANTAPERLRLVLVEQDGAHILGLTLLAWIAVVYLRYLRKGKMLTLGLFGLLVIFLASISIFTVTLLLVFMVFECISEILVNEGRIKLKRFGLSLVVVAAVVVAVYNVFLWSIIVSNEGREAWAVVWNLFPMSFFLLPVLGTFAFLIFDRRPNLQPVFIALSLAITFGLLHGMRSNVTSLSVVDPDRYIAEVSMASAFVIGIVVTWIFDFLRGGKGLSRWPKLMANRLRLAFGLVLSLLVILVALIIFIPRSIS
;
A
#
# COMPACT_ATOMS: atom_id res chain seq x y z
N MET A 1 -29.41 -23.70 -5.31
CA MET A 1 -29.37 -23.03 -6.64
C MET A 1 -28.79 -21.63 -6.43
N ASN A 2 -27.48 -21.46 -6.69
CA ASN A 2 -26.65 -20.33 -6.22
C ASN A 2 -27.18 -18.93 -6.61
N LEU A 3 -27.17 -18.00 -5.66
CA LEU A 3 -27.47 -16.57 -5.86
C LEU A 3 -26.67 -15.99 -7.03
N ASP A 4 -25.41 -16.38 -7.19
CA ASP A 4 -24.53 -15.93 -8.27
C ASP A 4 -25.04 -16.30 -9.67
N ARG A 5 -25.69 -17.46 -9.82
CA ARG A 5 -26.31 -17.83 -11.10
C ARG A 5 -27.52 -16.98 -11.41
N ARG A 6 -28.31 -16.58 -10.40
CA ARG A 6 -29.48 -15.69 -10.61
C ARG A 6 -29.06 -14.26 -10.94
N VAL A 7 -28.03 -13.73 -10.28
CA VAL A 7 -27.48 -12.40 -10.57
C VAL A 7 -26.85 -12.36 -11.97
N ALA A 8 -26.07 -13.39 -12.33
CA ALA A 8 -25.44 -13.46 -13.64
C ALA A 8 -26.43 -13.73 -14.79
N GLN A 9 -27.51 -14.50 -14.55
CA GLN A 9 -28.62 -14.63 -15.49
C GLN A 9 -29.40 -13.32 -15.65
N GLY A 10 -29.57 -12.53 -14.58
CA GLY A 10 -30.17 -11.20 -14.64
C GLY A 10 -29.34 -10.16 -15.43
N GLN A 11 -28.04 -10.41 -15.63
CA GLN A 11 -27.13 -9.57 -16.41
C GLN A 11 -26.87 -10.10 -17.83
N GLY A 12 -27.53 -11.21 -18.25
CA GLY A 12 -27.35 -11.78 -19.59
C GLY A 12 -25.97 -12.39 -19.86
N LEU A 13 -25.22 -12.75 -18.82
CA LEU A 13 -23.87 -13.29 -18.97
C LEU A 13 -23.92 -14.75 -19.46
N THR A 14 -23.27 -15.04 -20.59
CA THR A 14 -23.21 -16.39 -21.17
C THR A 14 -21.75 -16.89 -21.33
N GLY A 15 -21.58 -18.21 -21.30
CA GLY A 15 -20.29 -18.88 -21.55
C GLY A 15 -19.19 -18.50 -20.55
N LEU A 16 -18.05 -18.02 -21.07
CA LEU A 16 -16.86 -17.67 -20.30
C LEU A 16 -17.11 -16.53 -19.29
N ASN A 17 -17.99 -15.58 -19.61
CA ASN A 17 -18.28 -14.46 -18.72
C ASN A 17 -19.05 -14.90 -17.47
N LEU A 18 -19.96 -15.86 -17.61
CA LEU A 18 -20.63 -16.50 -16.47
C LEU A 18 -19.63 -17.25 -15.59
N ALA A 19 -18.72 -18.02 -16.21
CA ALA A 19 -17.68 -18.74 -15.49
C ALA A 19 -16.73 -17.79 -14.73
N MET A 20 -16.29 -16.69 -15.36
CA MET A 20 -15.44 -15.68 -14.73
C MET A 20 -16.16 -14.99 -13.56
N HIS A 21 -17.43 -14.61 -13.72
CA HIS A 21 -18.22 -14.02 -12.62
C HIS A 21 -18.42 -15.01 -11.46
N THR A 22 -18.63 -16.30 -11.74
CA THR A 22 -18.73 -17.31 -10.67
C THR A 22 -17.39 -17.60 -9.99
N LEU A 23 -16.26 -17.32 -10.65
CA LEU A 23 -14.92 -17.48 -10.10
C LEU A 23 -14.42 -16.24 -9.35
N GLU A 24 -15.08 -15.09 -9.48
CA GLU A 24 -14.65 -13.83 -8.88
C GLU A 24 -14.62 -13.91 -7.35
N TYR A 25 -15.72 -14.35 -6.72
CA TYR A 25 -15.80 -14.54 -5.26
C TYR A 25 -14.78 -15.54 -4.71
N PRO A 26 -14.62 -16.76 -5.26
CA PRO A 26 -13.61 -17.68 -4.73
C PRO A 26 -12.19 -17.15 -4.96
N LEU A 27 -11.90 -16.42 -6.05
CA LEU A 27 -10.59 -15.79 -6.24
C LEU A 27 -10.32 -14.67 -5.23
N GLN A 28 -11.34 -13.86 -4.91
CA GLN A 28 -11.25 -12.84 -3.84
C GLN A 28 -10.93 -13.45 -2.47
N LEU A 29 -11.28 -14.72 -2.22
CA LEU A 29 -10.94 -15.39 -0.96
C LEU A 29 -9.61 -16.14 -1.02
N ILE A 30 -9.39 -16.93 -2.08
CA ILE A 30 -8.25 -17.84 -2.20
C ILE A 30 -6.94 -17.07 -2.37
N LEU A 31 -6.90 -16.02 -3.19
CA LEU A 31 -5.67 -15.30 -3.48
C LEU A 31 -5.09 -14.61 -2.23
N PRO A 32 -5.88 -13.87 -1.42
CA PRO A 32 -5.44 -13.38 -0.11
C PRO A 32 -4.93 -14.48 0.82
N LEU A 33 -5.60 -15.64 0.88
CA LEU A 33 -5.18 -16.75 1.73
C LEU A 33 -3.82 -17.33 1.31
N VAL A 34 -3.55 -17.42 0.00
CA VAL A 34 -2.25 -17.83 -0.52
C VAL A 34 -1.17 -16.82 -0.12
N ILE A 35 -1.45 -15.52 -0.29
CA ILE A 35 -0.52 -14.46 0.14
C ILE A 35 -0.26 -14.53 1.65
N LEU A 36 -1.30 -14.75 2.45
CA LEU A 36 -1.19 -14.89 3.91
C LEU A 36 -0.31 -16.08 4.29
N ALA A 37 -0.56 -17.25 3.70
CA ALA A 37 0.22 -18.46 3.98
C ALA A 37 1.70 -18.27 3.63
N LEU A 38 2.00 -17.64 2.48
CA LEU A 38 3.37 -17.32 2.07
C LEU A 38 4.02 -16.25 2.97
N SER A 39 3.24 -15.27 3.45
CA SER A 39 3.72 -14.24 4.38
C SER A 39 4.08 -14.86 5.73
N ILE A 40 3.25 -15.77 6.27
CA ILE A 40 3.55 -16.54 7.48
C ILE A 40 4.81 -17.39 7.26
N PHE A 41 4.89 -18.10 6.12
CA PHE A 41 6.06 -18.91 5.79
C PHE A 41 7.36 -18.09 5.73
N SER A 42 7.30 -16.85 5.23
CA SER A 42 8.47 -15.96 5.12
C SER A 42 9.03 -15.54 6.48
N VAL A 43 8.19 -15.47 7.51
CA VAL A 43 8.56 -15.03 8.87
C VAL A 43 8.65 -16.17 9.88
N TRP A 44 8.17 -17.37 9.51
CA TRP A 44 8.17 -18.55 10.38
C TRP A 44 9.48 -18.77 11.18
N PRO A 45 10.69 -18.64 10.58
CA PRO A 45 11.94 -18.85 11.31
C PRO A 45 12.15 -17.90 12.51
N TYR A 46 11.51 -16.73 12.48
CA TYR A 46 11.65 -15.67 13.48
C TYR A 46 10.46 -15.62 14.44
N LEU A 47 9.49 -16.55 14.31
CA LEU A 47 8.38 -16.64 15.24
C LEU A 47 8.89 -17.16 16.59
N GLY A 48 8.78 -16.33 17.62
CA GLY A 48 9.30 -16.62 18.96
C GLY A 48 10.48 -15.72 19.35
N ASP A 49 11.11 -15.06 18.39
CA ASP A 49 12.12 -14.03 18.67
C ASP A 49 11.46 -12.73 19.15
N VAL A 50 12.13 -11.99 20.03
CA VAL A 50 11.69 -10.66 20.45
C VAL A 50 12.18 -9.65 19.42
N TRP A 51 11.27 -9.14 18.59
CA TRP A 51 11.59 -8.11 17.61
C TRP A 51 11.64 -6.75 18.33
N GLN A 52 12.59 -5.92 17.93
CA GLN A 52 12.71 -4.57 18.47
C GLN A 52 11.49 -3.75 18.01
N VAL A 53 10.66 -3.36 18.97
CA VAL A 53 9.52 -2.49 18.70
C VAL A 53 9.98 -1.05 18.89
N GLY A 54 10.12 -0.32 17.79
CA GLY A 54 10.45 1.09 17.80
C GLY A 54 9.47 1.93 18.63
N SER A 55 9.86 3.17 18.93
CA SER A 55 9.04 4.06 19.75
C SER A 55 7.72 4.42 19.05
N PHE A 56 6.59 4.14 19.69
CA PHE A 56 5.29 4.67 19.30
C PHE A 56 5.19 6.16 19.63
N SER A 57 4.52 6.94 18.78
CA SER A 57 4.27 8.36 19.01
C SER A 57 3.36 8.65 20.22
N THR A 58 2.61 7.66 20.69
CA THR A 58 1.73 7.80 21.86
C THR A 58 1.87 6.63 22.81
N ARG A 59 1.45 6.83 24.06
CA ARG A 59 1.37 5.75 25.06
C ARG A 59 0.20 4.79 24.83
N PHE A 60 -0.63 5.00 23.81
CA PHE A 60 -1.81 4.16 23.57
C PHE A 60 -1.44 2.68 23.40
N TRP A 61 -0.51 2.37 22.50
CA TRP A 61 -0.06 1.00 22.26
C TRP A 61 0.63 0.37 23.48
N PRO A 62 1.58 1.06 24.15
CA PRO A 62 2.13 0.60 25.43
C PRO A 62 1.05 0.29 26.48
N ILE A 63 0.09 1.22 26.70
CA ILE A 63 -0.99 1.02 27.67
C ILE A 63 -1.84 -0.19 27.28
N LEU A 64 -2.30 -0.25 26.03
CA LEU A 64 -3.09 -1.38 25.51
C LEU A 64 -2.36 -2.71 25.70
N SER A 65 -1.08 -2.77 25.36
CA SER A 65 -0.26 -3.96 25.56
C SER A 65 -0.09 -4.32 27.03
N GLY A 66 -0.03 -3.34 27.94
CA GLY A 66 0.01 -3.57 29.38
C GLY A 66 -1.29 -4.18 29.91
N TRP A 67 -2.46 -3.68 29.47
CA TRP A 67 -3.76 -4.26 29.82
C TRP A 67 -3.89 -5.71 29.34
N VAL A 68 -3.55 -5.96 28.07
CA VAL A 68 -3.57 -7.32 27.50
C VAL A 68 -2.57 -8.22 28.24
N GLY A 69 -1.39 -7.70 28.59
CA GLY A 69 -0.35 -8.42 29.32
C GLY A 69 -0.79 -8.84 30.71
N GLN A 70 -1.52 -7.98 31.42
CA GLN A 70 -2.11 -8.31 32.71
C GLN A 70 -3.18 -9.41 32.61
N ILE A 71 -4.02 -9.37 31.57
CA ILE A 71 -5.10 -10.36 31.37
C ILE A 71 -4.53 -11.74 31.06
N PHE A 72 -3.53 -11.82 30.18
CA PHE A 72 -2.98 -13.08 29.70
C PHE A 72 -1.68 -13.52 30.40
N GLN A 73 -1.19 -12.73 31.36
CA GLN A 73 0.10 -12.94 32.05
C GLN A 73 1.30 -13.01 31.10
N ILE A 74 1.29 -12.16 30.08
CA ILE A 74 2.33 -12.10 29.04
C ILE A 74 3.10 -10.78 29.19
N PRO A 75 4.45 -10.77 29.05
CA PRO A 75 5.22 -9.54 29.07
C PRO A 75 4.72 -8.54 28.04
N GLN A 76 4.69 -7.25 28.42
CA GLN A 76 4.18 -6.17 27.58
C GLN A 76 4.90 -6.11 26.22
N ASP A 77 6.24 -6.24 26.23
CA ASP A 77 7.07 -6.17 25.03
C ASP A 77 6.74 -7.30 24.03
N THR A 78 6.39 -8.48 24.53
CA THR A 78 5.95 -9.61 23.71
C THR A 78 4.66 -9.30 22.97
N ILE A 79 3.71 -8.64 23.62
CA ILE A 79 2.43 -8.25 23.00
C ILE A 79 2.64 -7.16 21.95
N LEU A 80 3.50 -6.18 22.23
CA LEU A 80 3.87 -5.16 21.25
C LEU A 80 4.51 -5.79 20.01
N ASN A 81 5.40 -6.76 20.20
CA ASN A 81 6.00 -7.50 19.11
C ASN A 81 4.94 -8.26 18.28
N TRP A 82 3.94 -8.89 18.92
CA TRP A 82 2.85 -9.55 18.20
C TRP A 82 2.07 -8.62 17.27
N PHE A 83 1.83 -7.36 17.68
CA PHE A 83 1.21 -6.38 16.80
C PHE A 83 2.07 -6.08 15.57
N VAL A 84 3.39 -5.94 15.74
CA VAL A 84 4.32 -5.70 14.63
C VAL A 84 4.37 -6.90 13.69
N ILE A 85 4.50 -8.13 14.22
CA ILE A 85 4.49 -9.36 13.43
C ILE A 85 3.18 -9.48 12.64
N LEU A 86 2.04 -9.19 13.28
CA LEU A 86 0.73 -9.20 12.62
C LEU A 86 0.66 -8.14 11.51
N GLY A 87 1.17 -6.93 11.75
CA GLY A 87 1.31 -5.89 10.73
C GLY A 87 2.19 -6.33 9.56
N TYR A 88 3.31 -7.00 9.83
CA TYR A 88 4.18 -7.55 8.81
C TYR A 88 3.45 -8.58 7.94
N ILE A 89 2.85 -9.59 8.58
CA ILE A 89 2.18 -10.73 7.94
C ILE A 89 0.95 -10.28 7.14
N LEU A 90 0.15 -9.35 7.68
CA LEU A 90 -1.05 -8.87 7.00
C LEU A 90 -0.74 -7.85 5.90
N GLY A 91 0.38 -7.12 5.96
CA GLY A 91 0.72 -6.08 4.98
C GLY A 91 0.56 -6.50 3.52
N PRO A 92 1.14 -7.63 3.06
CA PRO A 92 1.00 -8.10 1.68
C PRO A 92 -0.45 -8.38 1.28
N VAL A 93 -1.26 -8.89 2.20
CA VAL A 93 -2.71 -9.12 2.00
C VAL A 93 -3.45 -7.79 1.87
N VAL A 94 -3.11 -6.82 2.72
CA VAL A 94 -3.71 -5.49 2.67
C VAL A 94 -3.31 -4.75 1.38
N PHE A 95 -2.08 -4.89 0.91
CA PHE A 95 -1.65 -4.32 -0.36
C PHE A 95 -2.37 -4.95 -1.56
N TYR A 96 -2.64 -6.26 -1.52
CA TYR A 96 -3.53 -6.91 -2.49
C TYR A 96 -4.91 -6.24 -2.51
N GLU A 97 -5.55 -6.09 -1.34
CA GLU A 97 -6.88 -5.47 -1.24
C GLU A 97 -6.88 -4.03 -1.76
N MET A 98 -5.82 -3.27 -1.44
CA MET A 98 -5.63 -1.91 -1.91
C MET A 98 -5.53 -1.84 -3.43
N VAL A 99 -4.65 -2.64 -4.04
CA VAL A 99 -4.51 -2.66 -5.50
C VAL A 99 -5.76 -3.19 -6.19
N TYR A 100 -6.44 -4.17 -5.60
CA TYR A 100 -7.72 -4.65 -6.12
C TYR A 100 -8.78 -3.56 -6.07
N ALA A 101 -8.86 -2.76 -5.00
CA ALA A 101 -9.81 -1.65 -4.88
C ALA A 101 -9.60 -0.56 -5.94
N PHE A 102 -8.34 -0.29 -6.33
CA PHE A 102 -8.02 0.66 -7.40
C PHE A 102 -8.25 0.07 -8.80
N SER A 103 -7.76 -1.14 -9.04
CA SER A 103 -7.72 -1.73 -10.39
C SER A 103 -8.96 -2.52 -10.79
N GLY A 104 -9.71 -3.05 -9.81
CA GLY A 104 -10.76 -4.03 -10.05
C GLY A 104 -10.23 -5.34 -10.66
N ARG A 105 -8.92 -5.62 -10.53
CA ARG A 105 -8.26 -6.75 -11.21
C ARG A 105 -7.40 -7.56 -10.26
N HIS A 106 -7.59 -8.88 -10.31
CA HIS A 106 -6.87 -9.83 -9.47
C HIS A 106 -5.38 -9.94 -9.80
N LEU A 107 -5.01 -9.96 -11.09
CA LEU A 107 -3.61 -10.17 -11.49
C LEU A 107 -2.64 -9.11 -10.93
N PRO A 108 -2.86 -7.78 -11.12
CA PRO A 108 -1.95 -6.78 -10.57
C PRO A 108 -1.97 -6.79 -9.03
N ALA A 109 -3.13 -7.05 -8.41
CA ALA A 109 -3.27 -7.14 -6.97
C ALA A 109 -2.46 -8.32 -6.38
N PHE A 110 -2.59 -9.49 -6.99
CA PHE A 110 -1.91 -10.70 -6.56
C PHE A 110 -0.40 -10.60 -6.72
N LEU A 111 0.05 -10.07 -7.86
CA LEU A 111 1.47 -9.81 -8.09
C LEU A 111 2.03 -8.80 -7.09
N THR A 112 1.29 -7.72 -6.80
CA THR A 112 1.72 -6.72 -5.80
C THR A 112 1.88 -7.35 -4.42
N GLY A 113 0.88 -8.12 -3.97
CA GLY A 113 0.96 -8.84 -2.69
C GLY A 113 2.17 -9.77 -2.62
N LEU A 114 2.39 -10.62 -3.63
CA LEU A 114 3.55 -11.53 -3.65
C LEU A 114 4.89 -10.79 -3.70
N LEU A 115 5.02 -9.76 -4.53
CA LEU A 115 6.26 -8.99 -4.67
C LEU A 115 6.63 -8.25 -3.37
N THR A 116 5.65 -7.81 -2.59
CA THR A 116 5.91 -7.13 -1.30
C THR A 116 6.44 -8.06 -0.19
N ILE A 117 6.44 -9.38 -0.41
CA ILE A 117 7.08 -10.37 0.47
C ILE A 117 8.59 -10.44 0.18
N LEU A 118 9.00 -10.12 -1.04
CA LEU A 118 10.39 -10.24 -1.50
C LEU A 118 11.24 -9.02 -1.12
N PRO A 119 12.57 -9.17 -1.02
CA PRO A 119 13.49 -8.03 -0.99
C PRO A 119 13.39 -7.20 -2.29
N ASN A 120 13.68 -5.90 -2.20
CA ASN A 120 13.64 -4.98 -3.35
C ASN A 120 14.61 -5.36 -4.47
N THR A 121 15.70 -6.03 -4.10
CA THR A 121 16.70 -6.57 -5.01
C THR A 121 16.55 -8.09 -5.04
N PRO A 122 16.08 -8.68 -6.17
CA PRO A 122 16.05 -10.12 -6.30
C PRO A 122 17.49 -10.66 -6.14
N PHE A 123 17.64 -11.73 -5.35
CA PHE A 123 18.93 -12.34 -4.99
C PHE A 123 19.84 -11.50 -4.07
N ALA A 124 19.34 -10.45 -3.42
CA ALA A 124 20.08 -9.90 -2.29
C ALA A 124 20.25 -10.97 -1.21
N ASN A 125 21.45 -11.07 -0.65
CA ASN A 125 21.75 -11.93 0.49
C ASN A 125 21.18 -11.37 1.81
N THR A 126 20.45 -10.25 1.75
CA THR A 126 19.89 -9.55 2.91
C THR A 126 18.41 -9.90 3.08
N ALA A 127 17.94 -9.82 4.33
CA ALA A 127 16.53 -9.97 4.67
C ALA A 127 15.63 -9.02 3.83
N PRO A 128 14.35 -9.38 3.60
CA PRO A 128 13.36 -8.48 2.98
C PRO A 128 13.35 -7.11 3.66
N GLU A 129 13.17 -6.02 2.90
CA GLU A 129 13.33 -4.66 3.46
C GLU A 129 12.39 -4.37 4.63
N ARG A 130 11.14 -4.83 4.55
CA ARG A 130 10.19 -4.71 5.67
C ARG A 130 10.65 -5.50 6.89
N LEU A 131 11.38 -6.60 6.70
CA LEU A 131 11.93 -7.41 7.78
C LEU A 131 13.21 -6.77 8.33
N ARG A 132 14.06 -6.21 7.45
CA ARG A 132 15.26 -5.45 7.82
C ARG A 132 14.91 -4.22 8.65
N LEU A 133 13.88 -3.46 8.26
CA LEU A 133 13.38 -2.32 9.03
C LEU A 133 12.96 -2.72 10.45
N VAL A 134 12.34 -3.88 10.60
CA VAL A 134 11.86 -4.36 11.90
C VAL A 134 12.98 -4.94 12.75
N LEU A 135 13.85 -5.77 12.18
CA LEU A 135 14.86 -6.52 12.91
C LEU A 135 16.17 -5.75 13.11
N VAL A 136 16.55 -4.89 12.15
CA VAL A 136 17.84 -4.18 12.15
C VAL A 136 17.66 -2.72 12.50
N GLU A 137 16.74 -2.01 11.82
CA GLU A 137 16.52 -0.57 12.06
C GLU A 137 15.56 -0.26 13.22
N GLN A 138 15.00 -1.30 13.85
CA GLN A 138 14.10 -1.18 15.01
C GLN A 138 12.83 -0.35 14.74
N ASP A 139 12.38 -0.22 13.48
CA ASP A 139 11.22 0.59 13.10
C ASP A 139 9.94 -0.26 12.87
N GLY A 140 9.70 -1.21 13.79
CA GLY A 140 8.54 -2.10 13.72
C GLY A 140 7.18 -1.39 13.75
N ALA A 141 7.09 -0.28 14.50
CA ALA A 141 5.89 0.55 14.56
C ALA A 141 5.54 1.15 13.19
N HIS A 142 6.53 1.54 12.41
CA HIS A 142 6.33 2.06 11.06
C HIS A 142 5.72 1.02 10.12
N ILE A 143 6.19 -0.25 10.15
CA ILE A 143 5.63 -1.33 9.33
C ILE A 143 4.16 -1.61 9.68
N LEU A 144 3.81 -1.63 10.97
CA LEU A 144 2.42 -1.74 11.40
C LEU A 144 1.59 -0.56 10.85
N GLY A 145 2.13 0.66 10.93
CA GLY A 145 1.48 1.85 10.41
C GLY A 145 1.29 1.83 8.89
N LEU A 146 2.27 1.33 8.12
CA LEU A 146 2.16 1.19 6.67
C LEU A 146 1.07 0.18 6.27
N THR A 147 0.98 -0.95 6.98
CA THR A 147 -0.10 -1.92 6.79
C THR A 147 -1.47 -1.30 7.08
N LEU A 148 -1.60 -0.57 8.18
CA LEU A 148 -2.84 0.12 8.52
C LEU A 148 -3.19 1.22 7.52
N LEU A 149 -2.19 1.96 7.04
CA LEU A 149 -2.35 3.00 6.02
C LEU A 149 -2.98 2.46 4.74
N ALA A 150 -2.53 1.30 4.25
CA ALA A 150 -3.09 0.71 3.04
C ALA A 150 -4.56 0.25 3.22
N TRP A 151 -4.97 -0.13 4.44
CA TRP A 151 -6.39 -0.34 4.76
C TRP A 151 -7.17 0.98 4.82
N ILE A 152 -6.58 2.03 5.39
CA ILE A 152 -7.19 3.36 5.41
C ILE A 152 -7.41 3.87 3.99
N ALA A 153 -6.45 3.68 3.08
CA ALA A 153 -6.57 3.99 1.66
C ALA A 153 -7.80 3.32 1.03
N VAL A 154 -8.03 2.02 1.28
CA VAL A 154 -9.23 1.32 0.78
C VAL A 154 -10.53 1.93 1.33
N VAL A 155 -10.58 2.22 2.63
CA VAL A 155 -11.79 2.79 3.25
C VAL A 155 -12.03 4.23 2.76
N TYR A 156 -10.96 5.00 2.60
CA TYR A 156 -10.98 6.35 2.08
C TYR A 156 -11.48 6.39 0.63
N LEU A 157 -10.96 5.52 -0.25
CA LEU A 157 -11.45 5.35 -1.62
C LEU A 157 -12.94 5.00 -1.67
N ARG A 158 -13.39 4.09 -0.79
CA ARG A 158 -14.82 3.74 -0.68
C ARG A 158 -15.67 4.95 -0.27
N TYR A 159 -15.17 5.79 0.65
CA TYR A 159 -15.83 7.02 1.03
C TYR A 159 -15.85 8.05 -0.11
N LEU A 160 -14.73 8.26 -0.81
CA LEU A 160 -14.66 9.14 -1.98
C LEU A 160 -15.66 8.74 -3.07
N ARG A 161 -15.80 7.44 -3.35
CA ARG A 161 -16.72 6.93 -4.37
C ARG A 161 -18.18 6.96 -3.93
N LYS A 162 -18.50 6.45 -2.73
CA LYS A 162 -19.90 6.23 -2.29
C LYS A 162 -20.47 7.31 -1.37
N GLY A 163 -19.63 8.11 -0.72
CA GLY A 163 -20.05 9.20 0.18
C GLY A 163 -20.79 8.77 1.45
N LYS A 164 -20.73 7.50 1.85
CA LYS A 164 -21.45 7.00 3.02
C LYS A 164 -20.81 7.51 4.32
N MET A 165 -21.58 8.08 5.24
CA MET A 165 -21.04 8.56 6.52
C MET A 165 -20.45 7.44 7.39
N LEU A 166 -20.98 6.22 7.29
CA LEU A 166 -20.39 5.05 7.95
C LEU A 166 -18.92 4.83 7.52
N THR A 167 -18.62 4.99 6.22
CA THR A 167 -17.24 4.85 5.73
C THR A 167 -16.34 6.00 6.18
N LEU A 168 -16.88 7.20 6.38
CA LEU A 168 -16.14 8.32 6.99
C LEU A 168 -15.86 8.08 8.48
N GLY A 169 -16.84 7.55 9.22
CA GLY A 169 -16.66 7.17 10.62
C GLY A 169 -15.60 6.09 10.80
N LEU A 170 -15.64 5.04 9.96
CA LEU A 170 -14.61 4.01 9.92
C LEU A 170 -13.24 4.58 9.54
N PHE A 171 -13.18 5.46 8.54
CA PHE A 171 -11.95 6.18 8.18
C PHE A 171 -11.39 6.93 9.39
N GLY A 172 -12.20 7.74 10.08
CA GLY A 172 -11.78 8.48 11.27
C GLY A 172 -11.26 7.57 12.39
N LEU A 173 -11.95 6.45 12.65
CA LEU A 173 -11.50 5.47 13.64
C LEU A 173 -10.13 4.89 13.28
N LEU A 174 -9.92 4.48 12.04
CA LEU A 174 -8.63 3.95 11.60
C LEU A 174 -7.52 5.02 11.64
N VAL A 175 -7.84 6.28 11.33
CA VAL A 175 -6.90 7.40 11.47
C VAL A 175 -6.49 7.62 12.92
N ILE A 176 -7.39 7.41 13.90
CA ILE A 176 -7.02 7.46 15.34
C ILE A 176 -5.98 6.39 15.66
N PHE A 177 -6.20 5.15 15.19
CA PHE A 177 -5.21 4.07 15.37
C PHE A 177 -3.90 4.36 14.64
N LEU A 178 -3.93 4.94 13.44
CA LEU A 178 -2.72 5.29 12.71
C LEU A 178 -1.94 6.41 13.43
N ALA A 179 -2.65 7.46 13.86
CA ALA A 179 -2.07 8.58 14.58
C ALA A 179 -1.49 8.15 15.93
N SER A 180 -2.04 7.12 16.58
CA SER A 180 -1.47 6.60 17.83
C SER A 180 -0.18 5.79 17.61
N ILE A 181 0.04 5.27 16.39
CA ILE A 181 1.29 4.60 15.99
C ILE A 181 2.40 5.63 15.76
N SER A 182 2.23 6.52 14.77
CA SER A 182 3.28 7.45 14.37
C SER A 182 2.74 8.69 13.65
N ILE A 183 3.30 9.88 13.95
CA ILE A 183 3.00 11.10 13.19
C ILE A 183 3.48 10.97 11.73
N PHE A 184 4.57 10.25 11.52
CA PHE A 184 5.15 10.00 10.20
C PHE A 184 4.16 9.27 9.28
N THR A 185 3.49 8.24 9.80
CA THR A 185 2.53 7.46 9.00
C THR A 185 1.25 8.24 8.71
N VAL A 186 0.89 9.21 9.57
CA VAL A 186 -0.17 10.18 9.26
C VAL A 186 0.25 11.12 8.11
N THR A 187 1.51 11.57 8.07
CA THR A 187 2.02 12.35 6.94
C THR A 187 1.98 11.54 5.64
N LEU A 188 2.36 10.27 5.68
CA LEU A 188 2.25 9.36 4.53
C LEU A 188 0.78 9.20 4.08
N LEU A 189 -0.16 9.09 5.02
CA LEU A 189 -1.58 9.03 4.69
C LEU A 189 -2.04 10.25 3.89
N LEU A 190 -1.57 11.45 4.21
CA LEU A 190 -1.91 12.66 3.45
C LEU A 190 -1.45 12.57 1.99
N VAL A 191 -0.27 11.98 1.73
CA VAL A 191 0.24 11.75 0.36
C VAL A 191 -0.72 10.82 -0.41
N PHE A 192 -1.13 9.71 0.20
CA PHE A 192 -2.11 8.80 -0.40
C PHE A 192 -3.45 9.49 -0.67
N MET A 193 -3.98 10.21 0.32
CA MET A 193 -5.25 10.92 0.19
C MET A 193 -5.25 11.91 -0.98
N VAL A 194 -4.15 12.65 -1.16
CA VAL A 194 -4.00 13.60 -2.28
C VAL A 194 -4.05 12.87 -3.61
N PHE A 195 -3.25 11.81 -3.80
CA PHE A 195 -3.23 11.07 -5.07
C PHE A 195 -4.55 10.37 -5.36
N GLU A 196 -5.17 9.73 -4.36
CA GLU A 196 -6.49 9.13 -4.51
C GLU A 196 -7.55 10.16 -4.88
N CYS A 197 -7.56 11.32 -4.22
CA CYS A 197 -8.48 12.39 -4.50
C CYS A 197 -8.33 12.90 -5.94
N ILE A 198 -7.09 13.20 -6.39
CA ILE A 198 -6.81 13.61 -7.76
C ILE A 198 -7.29 12.54 -8.74
N SER A 199 -6.95 11.28 -8.49
CA SER A 199 -7.34 10.17 -9.36
C SER A 199 -8.86 10.02 -9.48
N GLU A 200 -9.60 10.32 -8.41
CA GLU A 200 -11.05 10.17 -8.37
C GLU A 200 -11.74 11.41 -8.98
N ILE A 201 -11.19 12.61 -8.77
CA ILE A 201 -11.70 13.86 -9.37
C ILE A 201 -11.61 13.82 -10.90
N LEU A 202 -10.51 13.30 -11.45
CA LEU A 202 -10.28 13.20 -12.90
C LEU A 202 -11.21 12.19 -13.60
N VAL A 203 -11.80 11.26 -12.86
CA VAL A 203 -12.71 10.26 -13.43
C VAL A 203 -14.10 10.84 -13.64
N ASN A 204 -14.73 11.37 -12.59
CA ASN A 204 -16.09 11.95 -12.61
C ASN A 204 -16.43 12.64 -11.28
N GLU A 205 -17.46 13.50 -11.27
CA GLU A 205 -18.04 14.12 -10.06
C GLU A 205 -17.04 14.91 -9.18
N GLY A 206 -16.10 15.60 -9.82
CA GLY A 206 -14.99 16.28 -9.13
C GLY A 206 -15.42 17.18 -7.96
N ARG A 207 -16.49 17.97 -8.11
CA ARG A 207 -16.99 18.86 -7.04
C ARG A 207 -17.43 18.10 -5.79
N ILE A 208 -18.13 16.97 -5.96
CA ILE A 208 -18.63 16.16 -4.83
C ILE A 208 -17.44 15.49 -4.13
N LYS A 209 -16.50 14.96 -4.91
CA LYS A 209 -15.30 14.29 -4.39
C LYS A 209 -14.35 15.25 -3.68
N LEU A 210 -14.23 16.48 -4.16
CA LEU A 210 -13.47 17.52 -3.49
C LEU A 210 -14.06 17.88 -2.12
N LYS A 211 -15.41 17.97 -2.00
CA LYS A 211 -16.07 18.17 -0.71
C LYS A 211 -15.82 17.00 0.25
N ARG A 212 -15.88 15.76 -0.25
CA ARG A 212 -15.58 14.55 0.53
C ARG A 212 -14.13 14.55 1.02
N PHE A 213 -13.17 14.88 0.15
CA PHE A 213 -11.77 15.04 0.54
C PHE A 213 -11.60 16.12 1.63
N GLY A 214 -12.20 17.30 1.46
CA GLY A 214 -12.16 18.35 2.47
C GLY A 214 -12.68 17.90 3.83
N LEU A 215 -13.79 17.16 3.86
CA LEU A 215 -14.32 16.59 5.11
C LEU A 215 -13.37 15.55 5.72
N SER A 216 -12.75 14.69 4.90
CA SER A 216 -11.73 13.75 5.37
C SER A 216 -10.49 14.47 5.94
N LEU A 217 -10.06 15.59 5.36
CA LEU A 217 -8.98 16.42 5.92
C LEU A 217 -9.36 17.00 7.28
N VAL A 218 -10.59 17.49 7.45
CA VAL A 218 -11.09 17.95 8.76
C VAL A 218 -11.03 16.83 9.79
N VAL A 219 -11.41 15.61 9.42
CA VAL A 219 -11.30 14.43 10.30
C VAL A 219 -9.85 14.16 10.68
N VAL A 220 -8.92 14.12 9.71
CA VAL A 220 -7.49 13.92 9.99
C VAL A 220 -6.96 15.01 10.92
N ALA A 221 -7.26 16.27 10.64
CA ALA A 221 -6.83 17.40 11.48
C ALA A 221 -7.38 17.31 12.90
N ALA A 222 -8.68 16.99 13.07
CA ALA A 222 -9.30 16.82 14.37
C ALA A 222 -8.64 15.66 15.16
N VAL A 223 -8.33 14.54 14.49
CA VAL A 223 -7.63 13.42 15.13
C VAL A 223 -6.21 13.80 15.52
N VAL A 224 -5.46 14.47 14.65
CA VAL A 224 -4.09 14.92 14.97
C VAL A 224 -4.12 15.86 16.19
N VAL A 225 -5.03 16.83 16.21
CA VAL A 225 -5.21 17.73 17.37
C VAL A 225 -5.58 16.95 18.64
N ALA A 226 -6.51 15.99 18.55
CA ALA A 226 -6.96 15.22 19.69
C ALA A 226 -5.89 14.27 20.24
N VAL A 227 -5.13 13.61 19.36
CA VAL A 227 -4.12 12.60 19.74
C VAL A 227 -2.84 13.26 20.26
N TYR A 228 -2.42 14.36 19.65
CA TYR A 228 -1.15 15.03 19.99
C TYR A 228 -1.30 16.21 20.96
N ASN A 229 -2.53 16.73 21.17
CA ASN A 229 -2.90 17.79 22.12
C ASN A 229 -2.01 19.07 22.01
N VAL A 230 -2.09 20.01 22.97
CA VAL A 230 -1.42 21.33 23.02
C VAL A 230 0.11 21.28 22.77
N PHE A 231 0.74 20.11 22.87
CA PHE A 231 2.16 19.90 22.58
C PHE A 231 2.50 19.90 21.08
N LEU A 232 1.53 19.98 20.17
CA LEU A 232 1.78 20.25 18.74
C LEU A 232 2.73 21.44 18.57
N TRP A 233 2.52 22.52 19.33
CA TRP A 233 3.40 23.68 19.29
C TRP A 233 4.81 23.35 19.80
N SER A 234 4.95 22.59 20.88
CA SER A 234 6.26 22.15 21.36
C SER A 234 6.97 21.17 20.42
N ILE A 235 6.22 20.36 19.66
CA ILE A 235 6.76 19.46 18.63
C ILE A 235 7.24 20.30 17.44
N ILE A 236 6.42 21.25 16.96
CA ILE A 236 6.79 22.15 15.84
C ILE A 236 7.99 23.03 16.19
N VAL A 237 8.07 23.51 17.45
CA VAL A 237 9.15 24.37 17.92
C VAL A 237 10.37 23.56 18.41
N SER A 238 10.30 22.23 18.47
CA SER A 238 11.47 21.40 18.78
C SER A 238 12.56 21.55 17.70
N ASN A 239 13.79 21.11 17.99
CA ASN A 239 14.86 21.11 16.98
C ASN A 239 14.42 20.32 15.74
N GLU A 240 13.87 19.12 15.94
CA GLU A 240 13.37 18.25 14.87
C GLU A 240 12.18 18.89 14.12
N GLY A 241 11.28 19.56 14.83
CA GLY A 241 10.13 20.24 14.23
C GLY A 241 10.53 21.42 13.35
N ARG A 242 11.46 22.26 13.82
CA ARG A 242 11.98 23.38 13.03
C ARG A 242 12.71 22.92 11.78
N GLU A 243 13.45 21.84 11.89
CA GLU A 243 14.13 21.18 10.78
C GLU A 243 13.15 20.59 9.76
N ALA A 244 12.12 19.86 10.21
CA ALA A 244 11.04 19.39 9.36
C ALA A 244 10.32 20.56 8.66
N TRP A 245 10.11 21.67 9.36
CA TRP A 245 9.50 22.87 8.79
C TRP A 245 10.38 23.54 7.73
N ALA A 246 11.70 23.55 7.93
CA ALA A 246 12.65 24.02 6.92
C ALA A 246 12.61 23.15 5.66
N VAL A 247 12.51 21.82 5.81
CA VAL A 247 12.33 20.89 4.67
C VAL A 247 11.04 21.17 3.91
N VAL A 248 9.91 21.32 4.62
CA VAL A 248 8.62 21.69 4.01
C VAL A 248 8.73 23.01 3.25
N TRP A 249 9.38 24.01 3.84
CA TRP A 249 9.60 25.31 3.20
C TRP A 249 10.49 25.21 1.96
N ASN A 250 11.50 24.35 1.97
CA ASN A 250 12.37 24.09 0.83
C ASN A 250 11.66 23.30 -0.29
N LEU A 251 10.65 22.48 0.06
CA LEU A 251 9.79 21.79 -0.91
C LEU A 251 8.78 22.72 -1.58
N PHE A 252 8.42 23.84 -0.94
CA PHE A 252 7.40 24.77 -1.45
C PHE A 252 7.78 25.38 -2.82
N PRO A 253 9.00 25.91 -3.05
CA PRO A 253 9.44 26.34 -4.37
C PRO A 253 9.40 25.22 -5.42
N MET A 254 9.83 24.00 -5.06
CA MET A 254 9.79 22.86 -5.98
C MET A 254 8.35 22.47 -6.34
N SER A 255 7.41 22.60 -5.41
CA SER A 255 6.00 22.30 -5.64
C SER A 255 5.35 23.18 -6.72
N PHE A 256 5.79 24.43 -6.89
CA PHE A 256 5.30 25.31 -7.97
C PHE A 256 5.65 24.80 -9.37
N PHE A 257 6.73 24.03 -9.52
CA PHE A 257 7.11 23.43 -10.79
C PHE A 257 6.58 22.00 -10.92
N LEU A 258 6.67 21.21 -9.84
CA LEU A 258 6.24 19.81 -9.82
C LEU A 258 4.73 19.66 -9.93
N LEU A 259 3.93 20.44 -9.19
CA LEU A 259 2.48 20.27 -9.19
C LEU A 259 1.83 20.55 -10.57
N PRO A 260 2.20 21.61 -11.32
CA PRO A 260 1.67 21.80 -12.67
C PRO A 260 2.12 20.72 -13.65
N VAL A 261 3.38 20.25 -13.55
CA VAL A 261 3.89 19.18 -14.41
C VAL A 261 3.16 17.87 -14.10
N LEU A 262 3.10 17.44 -12.84
CA LEU A 262 2.37 16.26 -12.41
C LEU A 262 0.87 16.37 -12.73
N GLY A 263 0.27 17.56 -12.54
CA GLY A 263 -1.11 17.84 -12.87
C GLY A 263 -1.38 17.77 -14.38
N THR A 264 -0.45 18.25 -15.21
CA THR A 264 -0.54 18.18 -16.68
C THR A 264 -0.38 16.74 -17.15
N PHE A 265 0.59 15.99 -16.64
CA PHE A 265 0.71 14.55 -16.92
C PHE A 265 -0.53 13.79 -16.45
N ALA A 266 -1.05 14.12 -15.27
CA ALA A 266 -2.28 13.54 -14.73
C ALA A 266 -3.48 13.81 -15.67
N PHE A 267 -3.62 15.04 -16.14
CA PHE A 267 -4.68 15.42 -17.06
C PHE A 267 -4.53 14.75 -18.44
N LEU A 268 -3.35 14.86 -19.06
CA LEU A 268 -3.09 14.35 -20.42
C LEU A 268 -3.22 12.83 -20.53
N ILE A 269 -2.79 12.10 -19.49
CA ILE A 269 -2.83 10.64 -19.52
C ILE A 269 -4.22 10.14 -19.09
N PHE A 270 -4.87 10.78 -18.11
CA PHE A 270 -5.97 10.16 -17.35
C PHE A 270 -7.34 10.84 -17.43
N ASP A 271 -7.49 12.04 -18.03
CA ASP A 271 -8.79 12.73 -18.08
C ASP A 271 -9.89 11.80 -18.63
N ARG A 272 -10.89 11.50 -17.78
CA ARG A 272 -12.03 10.59 -18.06
C ARG A 272 -11.63 9.18 -18.51
N ARG A 273 -10.48 8.65 -18.07
CA ARG A 273 -10.04 7.27 -18.36
C ARG A 273 -9.94 6.43 -17.09
N PRO A 274 -11.06 5.85 -16.60
CA PRO A 274 -11.08 5.02 -15.39
C PRO A 274 -10.07 3.88 -15.42
N ASN A 275 -9.87 3.26 -16.58
CA ASN A 275 -8.98 2.11 -16.76
C ASN A 275 -7.50 2.43 -16.51
N LEU A 276 -7.12 3.70 -16.52
CA LEU A 276 -5.75 4.15 -16.28
C LEU A 276 -5.52 4.62 -14.84
N GLN A 277 -6.57 4.75 -14.02
CA GLN A 277 -6.48 5.19 -12.63
C GLN A 277 -5.44 4.40 -11.79
N PRO A 278 -5.33 3.06 -11.91
CA PRO A 278 -4.32 2.31 -11.15
C PRO A 278 -2.89 2.69 -11.55
N VAL A 279 -2.68 2.97 -12.84
CA VAL A 279 -1.37 3.38 -13.38
C VAL A 279 -0.97 4.72 -12.80
N PHE A 280 -1.91 5.67 -12.71
CA PHE A 280 -1.68 6.98 -12.10
C PHE A 280 -1.23 6.83 -10.65
N ILE A 281 -1.98 6.07 -9.85
CA ILE A 281 -1.66 5.87 -8.42
C ILE A 281 -0.30 5.20 -8.26
N ALA A 282 -0.05 4.09 -8.97
CA ALA A 282 1.20 3.36 -8.87
C ALA A 282 2.42 4.22 -9.25
N LEU A 283 2.35 4.95 -10.37
CA LEU A 283 3.44 5.83 -10.80
C LEU A 283 3.63 7.03 -9.87
N SER A 284 2.54 7.64 -9.40
CA SER A 284 2.63 8.80 -8.50
C SER A 284 3.27 8.41 -7.16
N LEU A 285 2.88 7.27 -6.59
CA LEU A 285 3.50 6.74 -5.37
C LEU A 285 4.96 6.36 -5.62
N ALA A 286 5.29 5.68 -6.73
CA ALA A 286 6.64 5.27 -7.05
C ALA A 286 7.59 6.46 -7.27
N ILE A 287 7.14 7.49 -7.99
CA ILE A 287 7.90 8.73 -8.18
C ILE A 287 8.09 9.44 -6.85
N THR A 288 7.03 9.60 -6.06
CA THR A 288 7.09 10.34 -4.79
C THR A 288 8.02 9.66 -3.80
N PHE A 289 7.84 8.37 -3.54
CA PHE A 289 8.68 7.64 -2.59
C PHE A 289 10.08 7.38 -3.14
N GLY A 290 10.22 7.18 -4.46
CA GLY A 290 11.53 7.07 -5.10
C GLY A 290 12.35 8.36 -4.98
N LEU A 291 11.71 9.53 -5.10
CA LEU A 291 12.37 10.82 -4.84
C LEU A 291 12.72 10.98 -3.36
N LEU A 292 11.80 10.69 -2.44
CA LEU A 292 12.05 10.81 -1.00
C LEU A 292 13.20 9.90 -0.53
N HIS A 293 13.27 8.66 -1.03
CA HIS A 293 14.39 7.76 -0.79
C HIS A 293 15.68 8.21 -1.51
N GLY A 294 15.55 8.73 -2.73
CA GLY A 294 16.68 9.14 -3.58
C GLY A 294 17.36 10.44 -3.16
N MET A 295 16.75 11.26 -2.29
CA MET A 295 17.34 12.51 -1.75
C MET A 295 18.54 12.28 -0.81
N ARG A 296 19.14 11.09 -0.84
CA ARG A 296 20.27 10.61 -0.02
C ARG A 296 21.56 11.44 -0.12
N SER A 297 21.71 12.33 -1.10
CA SER A 297 22.90 13.17 -1.25
C SER A 297 22.57 14.67 -1.16
N ASN A 298 23.14 15.32 -0.14
CA ASN A 298 23.31 16.76 0.09
C ASN A 298 22.52 17.41 1.24
N VAL A 299 21.68 16.67 1.98
CA VAL A 299 21.01 17.19 3.19
C VAL A 299 21.29 16.28 4.39
N THR A 300 22.57 16.07 4.69
CA THR A 300 23.05 15.03 5.63
C THR A 300 23.04 15.44 7.11
N SER A 301 21.94 15.95 7.63
CA SER A 301 21.82 16.18 9.10
C SER A 301 20.41 16.02 9.66
N LEU A 302 19.54 15.25 9.02
CA LEU A 302 18.12 15.16 9.40
C LEU A 302 17.76 13.72 9.80
N SER A 303 17.58 13.47 11.09
CA SER A 303 17.11 12.17 11.63
C SER A 303 15.63 11.89 11.33
N VAL A 304 14.83 12.93 11.00
CA VAL A 304 13.41 12.81 10.65
C VAL A 304 13.20 12.48 9.17
N VAL A 305 14.21 12.70 8.34
CA VAL A 305 14.23 12.43 6.90
C VAL A 305 15.34 11.42 6.61
N ASP A 306 15.38 10.33 7.39
CA ASP A 306 16.23 9.21 7.03
C ASP A 306 15.69 8.62 5.71
N PRO A 307 16.42 8.74 4.58
CA PRO A 307 15.95 8.26 3.29
C PRO A 307 15.69 6.75 3.31
N ASP A 308 16.39 6.00 4.17
CA ASP A 308 16.24 4.55 4.29
C ASP A 308 14.90 4.17 4.95
N ARG A 309 14.25 5.08 5.69
CA ARG A 309 12.92 4.86 6.27
C ARG A 309 11.81 4.71 5.22
N TYR A 310 11.98 5.30 4.04
CA TYR A 310 10.99 5.22 2.93
C TYR A 310 11.11 3.95 2.08
N ILE A 311 12.04 3.06 2.39
CA ILE A 311 12.34 1.89 1.54
C ILE A 311 11.17 0.90 1.46
N ALA A 312 10.33 0.84 2.50
CA ALA A 312 9.12 0.01 2.52
C ALA A 312 8.04 0.57 1.56
N GLU A 313 7.86 1.88 1.52
CA GLU A 313 6.95 2.55 0.61
C GLU A 313 7.42 2.41 -0.84
N VAL A 314 8.73 2.57 -1.09
CA VAL A 314 9.34 2.33 -2.40
C VAL A 314 9.11 0.90 -2.85
N SER A 315 9.30 -0.07 -1.96
CA SER A 315 9.03 -1.48 -2.21
C SER A 315 7.59 -1.71 -2.66
N MET A 316 6.64 -1.22 -1.87
CA MET A 316 5.21 -1.35 -2.13
C MET A 316 4.82 -0.66 -3.45
N ALA A 317 5.30 0.55 -3.71
CA ALA A 317 4.99 1.30 -4.92
C ALA A 317 5.59 0.62 -6.17
N SER A 318 6.83 0.13 -6.07
CA SER A 318 7.50 -0.60 -7.15
C SER A 318 6.79 -1.91 -7.47
N ALA A 319 6.39 -2.67 -6.44
CA ALA A 319 5.59 -3.89 -6.59
C ALA A 319 4.27 -3.61 -7.32
N PHE A 320 3.61 -2.48 -6.99
CA PHE A 320 2.39 -2.07 -7.67
C PHE A 320 2.63 -1.72 -9.14
N VAL A 321 3.68 -0.96 -9.46
CA VAL A 321 4.08 -0.65 -10.85
C VAL A 321 4.36 -1.93 -11.64
N ILE A 322 5.15 -2.85 -11.09
CA ILE A 322 5.46 -4.13 -11.73
C ILE A 322 4.18 -4.94 -11.98
N GLY A 323 3.29 -5.02 -10.98
CA GLY A 323 2.01 -5.71 -11.12
C GLY A 323 1.16 -5.15 -12.27
N ILE A 324 1.13 -3.83 -12.44
CA ILE A 324 0.46 -3.16 -13.57
C ILE A 324 1.15 -3.47 -14.90
N VAL A 325 2.48 -3.34 -14.98
CA VAL A 325 3.25 -3.57 -16.21
C VAL A 325 3.08 -5.01 -16.70
N VAL A 326 3.19 -5.99 -15.80
CA VAL A 326 2.97 -7.40 -16.14
C VAL A 326 1.54 -7.64 -16.61
N THR A 327 0.56 -7.02 -15.96
CA THR A 327 -0.85 -7.12 -16.38
C THR A 327 -1.08 -6.50 -17.76
N TRP A 328 -0.44 -5.37 -18.05
CA TRP A 328 -0.50 -4.72 -19.35
C TRP A 328 0.13 -5.58 -20.46
N ILE A 329 1.29 -6.19 -20.19
CA ILE A 329 1.93 -7.16 -21.10
C ILE A 329 1.01 -8.36 -21.32
N PHE A 330 0.41 -8.90 -20.26
CA PHE A 330 -0.54 -10.01 -20.35
C PHE A 330 -1.73 -9.67 -21.25
N ASP A 331 -2.35 -8.49 -21.10
CA ASP A 331 -3.46 -8.06 -21.94
C ASP A 331 -3.06 -7.84 -23.39
N PHE A 332 -1.89 -7.22 -23.60
CA PHE A 332 -1.33 -7.03 -24.92
C PHE A 332 -1.12 -8.37 -25.64
N LEU A 333 -0.53 -9.35 -24.96
CA LEU A 333 -0.36 -10.70 -25.49
C LEU A 333 -1.70 -11.42 -25.70
N ARG A 334 -2.68 -11.24 -24.82
CA ARG A 334 -3.97 -11.94 -24.93
C ARG A 334 -4.80 -11.48 -26.14
N GLY A 335 -4.79 -10.18 -26.45
CA GLY A 335 -5.72 -9.62 -27.44
C GLY A 335 -5.39 -8.22 -27.96
N GLY A 336 -4.16 -7.74 -27.79
CA GLY A 336 -3.76 -6.41 -28.26
C GLY A 336 -3.88 -6.27 -29.78
N LYS A 337 -4.47 -5.15 -30.25
CA LYS A 337 -4.62 -4.87 -31.70
C LYS A 337 -3.28 -4.82 -32.45
N GLY A 338 -2.18 -4.49 -31.76
CA GLY A 338 -0.82 -4.48 -32.32
C GLY A 338 -0.23 -5.86 -32.61
N LEU A 339 -0.81 -6.93 -32.07
CA LEU A 339 -0.32 -8.30 -32.23
C LEU A 339 -0.55 -8.84 -33.66
N SER A 340 -1.49 -8.24 -34.41
CA SER A 340 -1.78 -8.59 -35.81
C SER A 340 -0.59 -8.42 -36.75
N ARG A 341 0.37 -7.56 -36.38
CA ARG A 341 1.62 -7.36 -37.12
C ARG A 341 2.61 -8.52 -36.96
N TRP A 342 2.34 -9.46 -36.05
CA TRP A 342 3.27 -10.54 -35.67
C TRP A 342 2.57 -11.91 -35.73
N PRO A 343 2.47 -12.54 -36.92
CA PRO A 343 1.67 -13.76 -37.12
C PRO A 343 2.02 -14.90 -36.17
N LYS A 344 3.32 -15.09 -35.88
CA LYS A 344 3.80 -16.14 -34.96
C LYS A 344 3.39 -15.88 -33.50
N LEU A 345 3.44 -14.63 -33.04
CA LEU A 345 2.97 -14.25 -31.70
C LEU A 345 1.45 -14.37 -31.61
N MET A 346 0.74 -13.98 -32.68
CA MET A 346 -0.72 -14.08 -32.74
C MET A 346 -1.22 -15.52 -32.70
N ALA A 347 -0.53 -16.46 -33.37
CA ALA A 347 -0.86 -17.88 -33.35
C ALA A 347 -0.71 -18.50 -31.94
N ASN A 348 0.27 -18.04 -31.15
CA ASN A 348 0.58 -18.58 -29.82
C ASN A 348 0.14 -17.67 -28.66
N ARG A 349 -0.67 -16.66 -28.93
CA ARG A 349 -0.95 -15.52 -28.05
C ARG A 349 -1.40 -15.90 -26.63
N LEU A 350 -2.31 -16.89 -26.53
CA LEU A 350 -2.82 -17.37 -25.24
C LEU A 350 -1.75 -18.16 -24.49
N ARG A 351 -1.02 -19.03 -25.18
CA ARG A 351 0.07 -19.81 -24.57
C ARG A 351 1.17 -18.90 -24.04
N LEU A 352 1.52 -17.84 -24.78
CA LEU A 352 2.49 -16.84 -24.34
C LEU A 352 1.99 -16.03 -23.16
N ALA A 353 0.75 -15.55 -23.18
CA ALA A 353 0.17 -14.78 -22.09
C ALA A 353 0.10 -15.59 -20.78
N PHE A 354 -0.45 -16.80 -20.83
CA PHE A 354 -0.54 -17.66 -19.65
C PHE A 354 0.81 -18.24 -19.24
N GLY A 355 1.69 -18.56 -20.20
CA GLY A 355 3.06 -19.01 -19.93
C GLY A 355 3.89 -17.95 -19.23
N LEU A 356 3.75 -16.67 -19.60
CA LEU A 356 4.37 -15.55 -18.90
C LEU A 356 3.89 -15.43 -17.45
N VAL A 357 2.57 -15.46 -17.22
CA VAL A 357 2.04 -15.40 -15.85
C VAL A 357 2.46 -16.62 -15.03
N LEU A 358 2.38 -17.83 -15.60
CA LEU A 358 2.77 -19.06 -14.91
C LEU A 358 4.27 -19.07 -14.56
N SER A 359 5.13 -18.72 -15.50
CA SER A 359 6.59 -18.65 -15.25
C SER A 359 6.92 -17.62 -14.19
N LEU A 360 6.31 -16.42 -14.25
CA LEU A 360 6.47 -15.40 -13.21
C LEU A 360 6.00 -15.91 -11.84
N LEU A 361 4.85 -16.57 -11.75
CA LEU A 361 4.36 -17.12 -10.49
C LEU A 361 5.28 -18.20 -9.93
N VAL A 362 5.78 -19.11 -10.76
CA VAL A 362 6.75 -20.14 -10.35
C VAL A 362 8.03 -19.49 -9.83
N ILE A 363 8.56 -18.49 -10.54
CA ILE A 363 9.75 -17.75 -10.11
C ILE A 363 9.50 -17.04 -8.79
N LEU A 364 8.38 -16.31 -8.64
CA LEU A 364 8.05 -15.59 -7.41
C LEU A 364 7.91 -16.53 -6.22
N VAL A 365 7.20 -17.64 -6.38
CA VAL A 365 7.05 -18.63 -5.30
C VAL A 365 8.39 -19.27 -4.96
N ALA A 366 9.23 -19.60 -5.95
CA ALA A 366 10.58 -20.11 -5.70
C ALA A 366 11.42 -19.08 -4.93
N LEU A 367 11.41 -17.81 -5.34
CA LEU A 367 12.12 -16.74 -4.65
C LEU A 367 11.63 -16.58 -3.20
N ILE A 368 10.32 -16.68 -2.95
CA ILE A 368 9.76 -16.64 -1.58
C ILE A 368 10.23 -17.84 -0.74
N ILE A 369 10.27 -19.02 -1.34
CA ILE A 369 10.70 -20.25 -0.66
C ILE A 369 12.18 -20.16 -0.26
N PHE A 370 13.01 -19.58 -1.13
CA PHE A 370 14.46 -19.46 -0.96
C PHE A 370 14.91 -18.08 -0.45
N ILE A 371 14.03 -17.28 0.17
CA ILE A 371 14.42 -16.01 0.80
C ILE A 371 15.56 -16.28 1.79
N PRO A 372 16.69 -15.52 1.74
CA PRO A 372 17.73 -15.62 2.74
C PRO A 372 17.15 -15.31 4.14
N ARG A 373 17.32 -16.27 5.05
CA ARG A 373 16.83 -16.19 6.44
C ARG A 373 17.94 -15.84 7.44
N SER A 374 19.11 -15.46 6.94
CA SER A 374 20.21 -14.99 7.78
C SER A 374 20.15 -13.49 7.93
N ILE A 375 20.08 -13.02 9.18
CA ILE A 375 20.33 -11.63 9.54
C ILE A 375 21.85 -11.50 9.68
N SER A 376 22.56 -11.17 8.60
CA SER A 376 24.00 -10.90 8.64
C SER A 376 24.27 -9.43 8.35
#